data_AF-A0A3B6EPT1-F1
#
_entry.id   AF-A0A3B6EPT1-F1
#
_cell.length_a   1.000
_cell.length_b   1.000
_cell.length_c   1.000
_cell.angle_alpha   90.00
_cell.angle_beta   90.00
_cell.angle_gamma   90.00
#
_symmetry.space_group_name_H-M   'P 1'
#
loop_
_entity.id
_entity.type
_entity.pdbx_description
1 polymer ?
#
loop_
_entity_poly.entity_id
_entity_poly.type
_entity_poly.pdbx_seq_one_letter_code
_entity_poly.pdbx_strand_id
1 'polypeptide(L)'
;MTTRCSPTTLRSQDLVPFLEMPYRQLQPLADLEKLASPRLLATHMPITLLPPSVSNLGCRVVYLCRNPKDVFVSLWHFTNKVGVDYTMPMDKAFELFSHGLSPYGPIWEHNLGLWKKSIAESDNVLFLKYDEMMAEPVKHVKMLAKFLCVPFTEEEVSRRVVGDVVHLCSFDKLKSMPINSSGAIDRIGGLPMENSAYFRTGKVGDWANHLTEEMAKKLDAIIEEKLRGSGLIF
;
A
#
# COMPACT_ATOMS: atom_id res chain seq x y z
N MET A 1 2.86 26.76 -18.47
CA MET A 1 1.56 26.59 -17.79
C MET A 1 1.27 25.11 -17.69
N THR A 2 1.76 24.46 -16.65
CA THR A 2 1.43 23.06 -16.35
C THR A 2 0.05 23.03 -15.69
N THR A 3 -0.95 22.57 -16.42
CA THR A 3 -2.26 22.20 -15.86
C THR A 3 -2.01 21.13 -14.80
N ARG A 4 -1.99 21.53 -13.52
CA ARG A 4 -2.14 20.59 -12.42
C ARG A 4 -3.56 20.05 -12.55
N CYS A 5 -3.71 18.84 -13.08
CA CYS A 5 -4.97 18.13 -12.97
C CYS A 5 -5.36 18.11 -11.49
N SER A 6 -6.57 18.61 -11.19
CA SER A 6 -7.11 18.50 -9.83
C SER A 6 -7.14 17.01 -9.45
N PRO A 7 -6.64 16.61 -8.28
CA PRO A 7 -6.67 15.20 -7.83
C PRO A 7 -8.09 14.62 -7.69
N THR A 8 -9.12 15.39 -7.99
CA THR A 8 -10.54 15.01 -7.91
C THR A 8 -11.10 14.38 -9.19
N THR A 9 -10.39 14.39 -10.32
CA THR A 9 -10.88 13.84 -11.60
C THR A 9 -10.21 12.53 -12.03
N LEU A 10 -9.19 12.07 -11.30
CA LEU A 10 -8.47 10.83 -11.54
C LEU A 10 -8.59 9.94 -10.30
N ARG A 11 -8.54 8.62 -10.51
CA ARG A 11 -8.55 7.67 -9.40
C ARG A 11 -7.22 7.72 -8.69
N SER A 12 -7.21 7.44 -7.39
CA SER A 12 -5.98 7.46 -6.60
C SER A 12 -4.90 6.53 -7.17
N GLN A 13 -5.29 5.40 -7.76
CA GLN A 13 -4.38 4.43 -8.38
C GLN A 13 -3.79 4.90 -9.71
N ASP A 14 -4.40 5.88 -10.38
CA ASP A 14 -3.90 6.43 -11.65
C ASP A 14 -2.89 7.56 -11.43
N LEU A 15 -2.86 8.14 -10.23
CA LEU A 15 -1.91 9.20 -9.87
C LEU A 15 -0.49 8.67 -9.63
N VAL A 16 -0.36 7.38 -9.29
CA VAL A 16 0.91 6.72 -8.98
C VAL A 16 0.95 5.36 -9.66
N PRO A 17 1.52 5.25 -10.86
CA PRO A 17 1.46 4.02 -11.63
C PRO A 17 2.40 2.93 -11.09
N PHE A 18 2.01 1.67 -11.29
CA PHE A 18 2.73 0.49 -10.83
C PHE A 18 3.82 0.03 -11.81
N LEU A 19 5.00 -0.30 -11.31
CA LEU A 19 6.14 -0.78 -12.12
C LEU A 19 5.86 -2.14 -12.79
N GLU A 20 5.25 -3.08 -12.06
CA GLU A 20 5.05 -4.48 -12.46
C GLU A 20 3.72 -4.73 -13.19
N MET A 21 2.91 -3.69 -13.36
CA MET A 21 1.67 -3.74 -14.13
C MET A 21 1.73 -2.86 -15.39
N PRO A 22 2.80 -2.88 -16.22
CA PRO A 22 2.91 -2.00 -17.39
C PRO A 22 2.04 -2.47 -18.58
N TYR A 23 1.14 -3.43 -18.37
CA TYR A 23 0.31 -4.00 -19.43
C TYR A 23 -1.16 -3.69 -19.19
N ARG A 24 -1.58 -2.61 -19.83
CA ARG A 24 -2.88 -2.46 -20.47
C ARG A 24 -2.77 -1.30 -21.45
N GLN A 25 -3.71 -1.17 -22.37
CA GLN A 25 -3.76 -0.08 -23.34
C GLN A 25 -3.82 1.36 -22.73
N LEU A 26 -3.48 1.53 -21.45
CA LEU A 26 -3.51 2.74 -20.65
C LEU A 26 -2.12 3.27 -20.25
N GLN A 27 -1.08 2.42 -20.12
CA GLN A 27 0.30 2.87 -19.79
C GLN A 27 1.40 1.89 -20.26
N PRO A 28 1.79 1.92 -21.55
CA PRO A 28 3.06 1.36 -22.01
C PRO A 28 4.25 1.76 -21.11
N LEU A 29 5.29 0.93 -21.02
CA LEU A 29 6.57 1.33 -20.38
C LEU A 29 7.08 2.70 -20.89
N ALA A 30 6.84 2.99 -22.17
CA ALA A 30 7.14 4.27 -22.80
C ALA A 30 6.41 5.47 -22.16
N ASP A 31 5.27 5.26 -21.49
CA ASP A 31 4.55 6.32 -20.78
C ASP A 31 5.15 6.60 -19.40
N LEU A 32 5.76 5.60 -18.75
CA LEU A 32 6.53 5.82 -17.53
C LEU A 32 7.80 6.66 -17.80
N GLU A 33 8.39 6.52 -18.98
CA GLU A 33 9.52 7.33 -19.43
C GLU A 33 9.14 8.80 -19.69
N LYS A 34 7.88 9.07 -20.03
CA LYS A 34 7.35 10.43 -20.24
C LYS A 34 7.05 11.17 -18.94
N LEU A 35 7.03 10.49 -17.79
CA LEU A 35 6.76 11.14 -16.50
C LEU A 35 7.86 12.15 -16.18
N ALA A 36 7.46 13.39 -15.93
CA ALA A 36 8.36 14.45 -15.50
C ALA A 36 9.01 14.12 -14.16
N SER A 37 10.24 14.58 -13.95
CA SER A 37 10.89 14.49 -12.64
C SER A 37 10.35 15.56 -11.68
N PRO A 38 10.15 15.24 -10.38
CA PRO A 38 10.36 13.92 -9.77
C PRO A 38 9.24 12.93 -10.11
N ARG A 39 9.61 11.68 -10.40
CA ARG A 39 8.66 10.59 -10.72
C ARG A 39 8.16 9.92 -9.45
N LEU A 40 6.85 9.73 -9.33
CA LEU A 40 6.22 8.96 -8.27
C LEU A 40 5.70 7.65 -8.87
N LEU A 41 6.20 6.52 -8.36
CA LEU A 41 5.90 5.18 -8.86
C LEU A 41 5.53 4.27 -7.68
N ALA A 42 4.68 3.28 -7.93
CA ALA A 42 4.29 2.27 -6.96
C ALA A 42 4.79 0.88 -7.36
N THR A 43 4.92 -0.01 -6.39
CA THR A 43 5.21 -1.43 -6.62
C THR A 43 4.86 -2.25 -5.38
N HIS A 44 4.41 -3.47 -5.59
CA HIS A 44 4.31 -4.53 -4.58
C HIS A 44 5.47 -5.53 -4.68
N MET A 45 6.43 -5.32 -5.58
CA MET A 45 7.59 -6.20 -5.67
C MET A 45 8.45 -6.08 -4.41
N PRO A 46 8.98 -7.21 -3.89
CA PRO A 46 9.97 -7.17 -2.82
C PRO A 46 11.22 -6.44 -3.31
N ILE A 47 11.93 -5.81 -2.37
CA ILE A 47 13.14 -5.02 -2.66
C ILE A 47 14.22 -5.82 -3.42
N THR A 48 14.26 -7.14 -3.26
CA THR A 48 15.18 -8.04 -3.96
C THR A 48 14.92 -8.16 -5.45
N LEU A 49 13.71 -7.83 -5.92
CA LEU A 49 13.35 -7.80 -7.34
C LEU A 49 13.44 -6.38 -7.94
N LEU A 50 13.68 -5.35 -7.12
CA LEU A 50 13.88 -4.00 -7.62
C LEU A 50 15.29 -3.85 -8.19
N PRO A 51 15.46 -3.09 -9.29
CA PRO A 51 16.77 -2.84 -9.87
C PRO A 51 17.75 -2.24 -8.83
N PRO A 52 19.03 -2.65 -8.82
CA PRO A 52 20.04 -2.06 -7.94
C PRO A 52 20.15 -0.53 -8.09
N SER A 53 19.79 -0.01 -9.28
CA SER A 53 19.73 1.42 -9.57
C SER A 53 18.80 2.20 -8.65
N VAL A 54 17.76 1.58 -8.06
CA VAL A 54 16.89 2.24 -7.06
C VAL A 54 17.74 2.77 -5.90
N SER A 55 18.69 1.98 -5.42
CA SER A 55 19.60 2.41 -4.35
C SER A 55 20.68 3.34 -4.90
N ASN A 56 21.31 2.99 -6.03
CA ASN A 56 22.45 3.74 -6.56
C ASN A 56 22.10 5.15 -7.05
N LEU A 57 20.87 5.37 -7.52
CA LEU A 57 20.38 6.66 -7.99
C LEU A 57 19.77 7.51 -6.86
N GLY A 58 19.83 7.03 -5.61
CA GLY A 58 19.29 7.74 -4.46
C GLY A 58 17.77 7.88 -4.48
N CYS A 59 17.05 6.95 -5.12
CA CYS A 59 15.58 6.97 -5.09
C CYS A 59 15.10 6.81 -3.65
N ARG A 60 14.08 7.61 -3.28
CA ARG A 60 13.41 7.46 -1.99
C ARG A 60 12.31 6.41 -2.09
N VAL A 61 12.28 5.50 -1.13
CA VAL A 61 11.29 4.44 -1.00
C VAL A 61 10.45 4.73 0.24
N VAL A 62 9.13 4.80 0.07
CA VAL A 62 8.19 4.81 1.20
C VAL A 62 7.54 3.44 1.24
N TYR A 63 7.76 2.72 2.34
CA TYR A 63 7.20 1.39 2.56
C TYR A 63 6.10 1.44 3.61
N LEU A 64 4.93 0.88 3.31
CA LEU A 64 3.83 0.77 4.24
C LEU A 64 3.61 -0.70 4.60
N CYS A 65 3.89 -1.07 5.85
CA CYS A 65 3.51 -2.36 6.39
C CYS A 65 2.21 -2.27 7.19
N ARG A 66 1.60 -3.41 7.48
CA ARG A 66 0.39 -3.52 8.29
C ARG A 66 0.40 -4.84 9.05
N ASN A 67 -0.32 -4.93 10.17
CA ASN A 67 -0.51 -6.18 10.89
C ASN A 67 -0.87 -7.34 9.92
N PRO A 68 -0.08 -8.44 9.88
CA PRO A 68 -0.27 -9.53 8.92
C PRO A 68 -1.65 -10.18 8.95
N LYS A 69 -2.33 -10.21 10.11
CA LYS A 69 -3.70 -10.75 10.23
C LYS A 69 -4.70 -9.91 9.44
N ASP A 70 -4.60 -8.59 9.54
CA ASP A 70 -5.42 -7.66 8.77
C ASP A 70 -5.08 -7.71 7.27
N VAL A 71 -3.79 -7.88 6.92
CA VAL A 71 -3.37 -8.02 5.52
C VAL A 71 -3.99 -9.26 4.89
N PHE A 72 -3.94 -10.40 5.60
CA PHE A 72 -4.57 -11.63 5.12
C PHE A 72 -6.06 -11.43 4.84
N VAL A 73 -6.81 -10.89 5.80
CA VAL A 73 -8.25 -10.66 5.65
C VAL A 73 -8.54 -9.69 4.51
N SER A 74 -7.76 -8.61 4.39
CA SER A 74 -7.90 -7.66 3.28
C SER A 74 -7.64 -8.31 1.93
N LEU A 75 -6.59 -9.13 1.81
CA LEU A 75 -6.21 -9.82 0.59
C LEU A 75 -7.25 -10.87 0.19
N TRP A 76 -7.78 -11.63 1.15
CA TRP A 76 -8.80 -12.64 0.92
C TRP A 76 -10.09 -12.03 0.36
N HIS A 77 -10.60 -10.97 1.01
CA HIS A 77 -11.77 -10.24 0.52
C HIS A 77 -11.52 -9.61 -0.85
N PHE A 78 -10.36 -8.98 -1.04
CA PHE A 78 -10.02 -8.35 -2.32
C PHE A 78 -9.99 -9.41 -3.44
N THR A 79 -9.24 -10.49 -3.26
CA THR A 79 -9.11 -11.57 -4.27
C THR A 79 -10.46 -12.17 -4.63
N ASN A 80 -11.33 -12.42 -3.66
CA ASN A 80 -12.67 -12.97 -3.91
C ASN A 80 -13.62 -11.96 -4.56
N LYS A 81 -13.46 -10.65 -4.31
CA LYS A 81 -14.26 -9.61 -4.97
C LYS A 81 -13.86 -9.39 -6.43
N VAL A 82 -12.59 -9.60 -6.77
CA VAL A 82 -12.05 -9.34 -8.11
C VAL A 82 -11.87 -10.60 -8.96
N GLY A 83 -12.03 -11.78 -8.36
CA GLY A 83 -12.06 -13.07 -9.06
C GLY A 83 -13.42 -13.29 -9.73
N VAL A 84 -13.42 -13.98 -10.87
CA VAL A 84 -14.63 -14.13 -11.70
C VAL A 84 -15.31 -15.48 -11.51
N ASP A 85 -14.53 -16.56 -11.34
CA ASP A 85 -15.07 -17.93 -11.42
C ASP A 85 -14.80 -18.79 -10.19
N TYR A 86 -14.11 -18.26 -9.18
CA TYR A 86 -13.81 -19.02 -7.96
C TYR A 86 -13.61 -18.13 -6.74
N THR A 87 -14.45 -18.36 -5.74
CA THR A 87 -14.25 -17.82 -4.38
C THR A 87 -13.40 -18.80 -3.59
N MET A 88 -12.22 -18.37 -3.16
CA MET A 88 -11.35 -19.19 -2.32
C MET A 88 -11.91 -19.26 -0.89
N PRO A 89 -12.14 -20.46 -0.33
CA PRO A 89 -12.52 -20.60 1.08
C PRO A 89 -11.44 -20.02 2.01
N MET A 90 -11.86 -19.40 3.10
CA MET A 90 -10.96 -18.70 4.02
C MET A 90 -9.90 -19.64 4.60
N ASP A 91 -10.28 -20.84 5.03
CA ASP A 91 -9.34 -21.79 5.65
C ASP A 91 -8.21 -22.18 4.69
N LYS A 92 -8.56 -22.45 3.42
CA LYS A 92 -7.59 -22.76 2.38
C LYS A 92 -6.69 -21.56 2.05
N ALA A 93 -7.27 -20.37 1.95
CA ALA A 93 -6.50 -19.15 1.72
C ALA A 93 -5.53 -18.88 2.88
N PHE A 94 -5.99 -19.10 4.11
CA PHE A 94 -5.21 -18.91 5.31
C PHE A 94 -4.08 -19.92 5.40
N GLU A 95 -4.34 -21.19 5.07
CA GLU A 95 -3.31 -22.23 5.02
C GLU A 95 -2.19 -21.82 4.05
N LEU A 96 -2.54 -21.45 2.82
CA LEU A 96 -1.58 -20.96 1.82
C LEU A 96 -0.79 -19.74 2.34
N PHE A 97 -1.48 -18.73 2.86
CA PHE A 97 -0.85 -17.53 3.40
C PHE A 97 0.10 -17.85 4.57
N SER A 98 -0.29 -18.78 5.45
CA SER A 98 0.52 -19.23 6.59
C SER A 98 1.78 -20.00 6.17
N HIS A 99 1.76 -20.61 4.98
CA HIS A 99 2.94 -21.21 4.34
C HIS A 99 3.75 -20.21 3.51
N GLY A 100 3.38 -18.92 3.53
CA GLY A 100 4.06 -17.86 2.78
C GLY A 100 3.64 -17.78 1.32
N LEU A 101 2.61 -18.54 0.92
CA LEU A 101 2.11 -18.63 -0.44
C LEU A 101 1.01 -17.59 -0.65
N SER A 102 1.41 -16.39 -1.06
CA SER A 102 0.51 -15.31 -1.45
C SER A 102 1.14 -14.47 -2.57
N PRO A 103 0.36 -13.67 -3.32
CA PRO A 103 0.93 -12.67 -4.22
C PRO A 103 1.98 -11.82 -3.48
N TYR A 104 3.18 -11.72 -4.05
CA TYR A 104 4.35 -11.02 -3.50
C TYR A 104 4.81 -11.50 -2.11
N GLY A 105 4.33 -12.66 -1.65
CA GLY A 105 4.74 -13.26 -0.38
C GLY A 105 6.11 -13.94 -0.44
N PRO A 106 6.64 -14.37 0.72
CA PRO A 106 6.00 -14.30 2.04
C PRO A 106 6.01 -12.89 2.67
N ILE A 107 4.94 -12.51 3.37
CA ILE A 107 4.79 -11.16 3.94
C ILE A 107 5.88 -10.81 4.97
N TRP A 108 6.35 -11.77 5.76
CA TRP A 108 7.39 -11.53 6.76
C TRP A 108 8.74 -11.23 6.13
N GLU A 109 9.12 -11.93 5.05
CA GLU A 109 10.35 -11.63 4.31
C GLU A 109 10.25 -10.28 3.60
N HIS A 110 9.08 -9.98 3.02
CA HIS A 110 8.81 -8.70 2.39
C HIS A 110 8.97 -7.53 3.37
N ASN A 111 8.34 -7.63 4.55
CA ASN A 111 8.45 -6.64 5.60
C ASN A 111 9.89 -6.53 6.15
N LEU A 112 10.53 -7.67 6.42
CA LEU A 112 11.85 -7.71 7.03
C LEU A 112 12.93 -7.12 6.12
N GLY A 113 12.85 -7.36 4.80
CA GLY A 113 13.79 -6.80 3.83
C GLY A 113 13.78 -5.27 3.85
N LEU A 114 12.60 -4.66 3.80
CA LEU A 114 12.46 -3.20 3.83
C LEU A 114 12.72 -2.61 5.22
N TRP A 115 12.39 -3.34 6.29
CA TRP A 115 12.71 -2.93 7.65
C TRP A 115 14.22 -2.80 7.86
N LYS A 116 14.99 -3.85 7.51
CA LYS A 116 16.46 -3.82 7.59
C LYS A 116 17.05 -2.68 6.75
N LYS A 117 16.52 -2.46 5.54
CA LYS A 117 16.97 -1.37 4.67
C LYS A 117 16.65 0.00 5.28
N SER A 118 15.51 0.19 5.92
CA SER A 118 15.17 1.45 6.60
C SER A 118 16.08 1.79 7.78
N ILE A 119 16.62 0.78 8.46
CA ILE A 119 17.64 0.98 9.51
C ILE A 119 18.98 1.36 8.89
N ALA A 120 19.38 0.70 7.80
CA ALA A 120 20.68 0.95 7.15
C ALA A 120 20.73 2.25 6.33
N GLU A 121 19.60 2.66 5.76
CA GLU A 121 19.49 3.74 4.77
C GLU A 121 18.30 4.65 5.10
N SER A 122 18.26 5.19 6.32
CA SER A 122 17.10 5.96 6.84
C SER A 122 16.76 7.22 6.02
N ASP A 123 17.73 7.76 5.27
CA ASP A 123 17.52 8.92 4.39
C ASP A 123 16.84 8.53 3.05
N ASN A 124 16.89 7.24 2.69
CA ASN A 124 16.37 6.70 1.44
C ASN A 124 15.14 5.82 1.63
N VAL A 125 14.91 5.26 2.81
CA VAL A 125 13.76 4.38 3.07
C VAL A 125 12.98 4.84 4.30
N LEU A 126 11.76 5.32 4.07
CA LEU A 126 10.79 5.61 5.12
C LEU A 126 9.89 4.39 5.34
N PHE A 127 10.01 3.76 6.50
CA PHE A 127 9.16 2.63 6.90
C PHE A 127 8.00 3.11 7.75
N LEU A 128 6.77 2.85 7.30
CA LEU A 128 5.51 3.24 7.94
C LEU A 128 4.72 2.01 8.35
N LYS A 129 4.01 2.10 9.48
CA LYS A 129 3.00 1.11 9.86
C LYS A 129 1.61 1.71 9.69
N TYR A 130 0.72 0.96 9.05
CA TYR A 130 -0.66 1.37 8.81
C TYR A 130 -1.38 1.72 10.11
N ASP A 131 -1.21 0.91 11.15
CA ASP A 131 -1.90 1.08 12.43
C ASP A 131 -1.48 2.38 13.15
N GLU A 132 -0.18 2.69 13.13
CA GLU A 132 0.38 3.95 13.65
C GLU A 132 -0.07 5.16 12.83
N MET A 133 -0.10 5.03 11.49
CA MET A 133 -0.58 6.06 10.58
C MET A 133 -2.06 6.38 10.80
N MET A 134 -2.89 5.34 11.01
CA MET A 134 -4.31 5.52 11.27
C MET A 134 -4.56 6.15 12.65
N ALA A 135 -3.71 5.87 13.65
CA ALA A 135 -3.79 6.48 14.97
C ALA A 135 -3.36 7.96 14.97
N GLU A 136 -2.29 8.31 14.24
CA GLU A 136 -1.73 9.67 14.19
C GLU A 136 -1.51 10.19 12.76
N PRO A 137 -2.56 10.39 11.95
CA PRO A 137 -2.41 10.68 10.52
C PRO A 137 -1.68 12.00 10.23
N VAL A 138 -1.95 13.06 11.01
CA VAL A 138 -1.29 14.38 10.86
C VAL A 138 0.23 14.27 11.06
N LYS A 139 0.67 13.49 12.06
CA LYS A 139 2.09 13.26 12.35
C LYS A 139 2.77 12.55 11.18
N HIS A 140 2.14 11.49 10.67
CA HIS A 140 2.69 10.69 9.58
C HIS A 140 2.71 11.45 8.24
N VAL A 141 1.70 12.29 7.97
CA VAL A 141 1.70 13.17 6.78
C VAL A 141 2.83 14.20 6.84
N LYS A 142 3.10 14.80 8.01
CA LYS A 142 4.26 15.70 8.18
C LYS A 142 5.59 14.95 7.99
N MET A 143 5.71 13.75 8.55
CA MET A 143 6.89 12.90 8.42
C MET A 143 7.14 12.54 6.94
N LEU A 144 6.09 12.14 6.21
CA LEU A 144 6.17 11.85 4.78
C LEU A 144 6.58 13.08 3.98
N ALA A 145 5.98 14.25 4.23
CA ALA A 145 6.31 15.48 3.53
C ALA A 145 7.78 15.89 3.75
N LYS A 146 8.28 15.77 4.99
CA LYS A 146 9.70 16.00 5.31
C LYS A 146 10.61 15.02 4.55
N PHE A 147 10.28 13.73 4.56
CA PHE A 147 11.04 12.71 3.85
C PHE A 147 11.09 12.96 2.33
N LEU A 148 9.98 13.42 1.75
CA LEU A 148 9.89 13.79 0.34
C LEU A 148 10.54 15.15 0.01
N CYS A 149 11.20 15.79 0.97
CA CYS A 149 11.83 17.12 0.83
C CYS A 149 10.85 18.23 0.43
N VAL A 150 9.60 18.11 0.89
CA VAL A 150 8.56 19.13 0.76
C VAL A 150 7.90 19.38 2.12
N PRO A 151 8.68 19.72 3.17
CA PRO A 151 8.12 19.91 4.51
C PRO A 151 7.10 21.06 4.49
N PHE A 152 6.03 20.90 5.25
CA PHE A 152 5.06 21.98 5.45
C PHE A 152 5.73 23.16 6.16
N THR A 153 5.47 24.36 5.67
CA THR A 153 5.86 25.62 6.30
C THR A 153 5.02 25.89 7.56
N GLU A 154 5.51 26.76 8.44
CA GLU A 154 4.75 27.21 9.62
C GLU A 154 3.42 27.85 9.22
N GLU A 155 3.41 28.59 8.10
CA GLU A 155 2.21 29.18 7.53
C GLU A 155 1.20 28.10 7.10
N GLU A 156 1.62 27.07 6.35
CA GLU A 156 0.74 25.96 5.95
C GLU A 156 0.21 25.18 7.17
N VAL A 157 1.03 25.00 8.20
CA VAL A 157 0.60 24.37 9.46
C VAL A 157 -0.45 25.23 10.16
N SER A 158 -0.24 26.55 10.29
CA SER A 158 -1.19 27.47 10.92
C SER A 158 -2.51 27.57 10.14
N ARG A 159 -2.45 27.48 8.81
CA ARG A 159 -3.61 27.44 7.90
C ARG A 159 -4.29 26.07 7.81
N ARG A 160 -3.86 25.08 8.61
CA ARG A 160 -4.42 23.72 8.67
C ARG A 160 -4.30 22.90 7.39
N VAL A 161 -3.39 23.26 6.48
CA VAL A 161 -3.17 22.55 5.21
C VAL A 161 -2.89 21.06 5.44
N VAL A 162 -2.15 20.71 6.50
CA VAL A 162 -1.89 19.31 6.87
C VAL A 162 -3.18 18.55 7.18
N GLY A 163 -4.12 19.20 7.89
CA GLY A 163 -5.43 18.65 8.20
C GLY A 163 -6.28 18.46 6.94
N ASP A 164 -6.22 19.40 6.01
CA ASP A 164 -6.92 19.31 4.73
C ASP A 164 -6.40 18.16 3.87
N VAL A 165 -5.08 17.94 3.84
CA VAL A 165 -4.47 16.78 3.16
C VAL A 165 -4.94 15.47 3.81
N VAL A 166 -4.92 15.38 5.15
CA VAL A 166 -5.44 14.20 5.87
C VAL A 166 -6.91 13.96 5.55
N HIS A 167 -7.74 15.00 5.54
CA HIS A 167 -9.16 14.88 5.23
C HIS A 167 -9.39 14.43 3.78
N LEU A 168 -8.68 15.02 2.82
CA LEU A 168 -8.78 14.70 1.40
C LEU A 168 -8.40 13.24 1.12
N CYS A 169 -7.37 12.73 1.81
CA CYS A 169 -6.88 11.36 1.66
C CYS A 169 -7.54 10.37 2.63
N SER A 170 -8.50 10.80 3.45
CA SER A 170 -9.16 9.94 4.44
C SER A 170 -9.98 8.84 3.76
N PHE A 171 -10.09 7.69 4.42
CA PHE A 171 -10.80 6.53 3.89
C PHE A 171 -12.25 6.87 3.51
N ASP A 172 -13.00 7.52 4.40
CA ASP A 172 -14.40 7.86 4.16
C ASP A 172 -14.57 8.84 2.99
N LYS A 173 -13.69 9.85 2.92
CA LYS A 173 -13.69 10.81 1.82
C LYS A 173 -13.45 10.10 0.49
N LEU A 174 -12.36 9.34 0.38
CA LEU A 174 -12.00 8.64 -0.85
C LEU A 174 -13.06 7.60 -1.24
N LYS A 175 -13.60 6.83 -0.29
CA LYS A 175 -14.65 5.84 -0.52
C LYS A 175 -15.94 6.47 -1.05
N SER A 176 -16.30 7.66 -0.57
CA SER A 176 -17.53 8.37 -0.99
C SER A 176 -17.43 9.03 -2.36
N MET A 177 -16.23 9.21 -2.91
CA MET A 177 -16.05 9.91 -4.20
C MET A 177 -16.64 9.07 -5.34
N PRO A 178 -17.46 9.66 -6.24
CA PRO A 178 -18.09 8.93 -7.36
C PRO A 178 -17.11 8.11 -8.20
N ILE A 179 -15.91 8.64 -8.43
CA ILE A 179 -14.86 7.99 -9.22
C ILE A 179 -14.32 6.70 -8.56
N ASN A 180 -14.48 6.56 -7.24
CA ASN A 180 -14.03 5.41 -6.46
C ASN A 180 -15.19 4.48 -6.09
N SER A 181 -16.41 5.00 -5.97
CA SER A 181 -17.60 4.23 -5.63
C SER A 181 -18.32 3.63 -6.84
N SER A 182 -18.04 4.14 -8.05
CA SER A 182 -18.65 3.69 -9.31
C SER A 182 -17.60 3.50 -10.41
N GLY A 183 -17.99 2.74 -11.44
CA GLY A 183 -17.11 2.39 -12.56
C GLY A 183 -16.24 1.15 -12.30
N ALA A 184 -15.65 0.64 -13.37
CA ALA A 184 -14.78 -0.52 -13.34
C ALA A 184 -13.55 -0.29 -14.22
N ILE A 185 -12.51 -1.09 -13.99
CA ILE A 185 -11.36 -1.16 -14.87
C ILE A 185 -11.15 -2.54 -15.45
N ASP A 186 -10.80 -2.52 -16.73
CA ASP A 186 -9.96 -3.51 -17.40
C ASP A 186 -8.92 -4.10 -16.48
N ARG A 187 -8.93 -5.35 -15.99
CA ARG A 187 -7.73 -6.00 -15.40
C ARG A 187 -6.89 -6.70 -16.47
N ILE A 188 -5.70 -7.19 -16.07
CA ILE A 188 -4.92 -8.13 -16.90
C ILE A 188 -5.84 -9.32 -17.18
N GLY A 189 -5.98 -9.70 -18.44
CA GLY A 189 -6.91 -10.75 -18.87
C GLY A 189 -8.32 -10.26 -19.24
N GLY A 190 -8.57 -8.94 -19.28
CA GLY A 190 -9.82 -8.37 -19.79
C GLY A 190 -11.00 -8.43 -18.81
N LEU A 191 -10.75 -8.78 -17.55
CA LEU A 191 -11.80 -8.92 -16.53
C LEU A 191 -12.02 -7.58 -15.83
N PRO A 192 -13.24 -7.02 -15.84
CA PRO A 192 -13.51 -5.74 -15.19
C PRO A 192 -13.43 -5.88 -13.67
N MET A 193 -12.86 -4.88 -13.01
CA MET A 193 -12.82 -4.75 -11.57
C MET A 193 -13.41 -3.43 -11.14
N GLU A 194 -14.46 -3.47 -10.34
CA GLU A 194 -15.08 -2.26 -9.79
C GLU A 194 -14.07 -1.43 -8.98
N ASN A 195 -14.10 -0.10 -9.15
CA ASN A 195 -13.28 0.80 -8.35
C ASN A 195 -13.57 0.67 -6.85
N SER A 196 -14.81 0.29 -6.51
CA SER A 196 -15.27 0.01 -5.14
C SER A 196 -14.51 -1.14 -4.47
N ALA A 197 -13.78 -1.98 -5.23
CA ALA A 197 -13.01 -3.09 -4.70
C ALA A 197 -11.86 -2.66 -3.79
N TYR A 198 -11.31 -1.45 -3.98
CA TYR A 198 -10.24 -0.92 -3.14
C TYR A 198 -10.71 -0.46 -1.75
N PHE A 199 -12.00 -0.23 -1.55
CA PHE A 199 -12.54 0.41 -0.34
C PHE A 199 -13.50 -0.52 0.43
N ARG A 200 -12.96 -1.34 1.33
CA ARG A 200 -13.74 -2.27 2.18
C ARG A 200 -14.18 -1.64 3.50
N THR A 201 -13.38 -1.80 4.56
CA THR A 201 -13.67 -1.29 5.92
C THR A 201 -12.75 -0.16 6.38
N GLY A 202 -11.48 -0.16 5.97
CA GLY A 202 -10.52 0.88 6.37
C GLY A 202 -10.18 0.90 7.86
N LYS A 203 -10.41 -0.21 8.58
CA LYS A 203 -10.23 -0.32 10.04
C LYS A 203 -9.02 -1.17 10.39
N VAL A 204 -8.37 -0.81 11.50
CA VAL A 204 -7.35 -1.62 12.19
C VAL A 204 -8.05 -2.69 13.03
N GLY A 205 -7.53 -3.92 13.01
CA GLY A 205 -8.00 -5.00 13.86
C GLY A 205 -9.25 -5.73 13.36
N ASP A 206 -9.65 -5.48 12.11
CA ASP A 206 -10.83 -6.12 11.52
C ASP A 206 -10.65 -7.64 11.34
N TRP A 207 -9.40 -8.14 11.42
CA TRP A 207 -9.12 -9.57 11.48
C TRP A 207 -9.88 -10.31 12.59
N ALA A 208 -10.17 -9.65 13.71
CA ALA A 208 -10.89 -10.27 14.83
C ALA A 208 -12.34 -10.64 14.49
N ASN A 209 -12.92 -10.04 13.45
CA ASN A 209 -14.27 -10.36 12.96
C ASN A 209 -14.29 -11.54 11.98
N HIS A 210 -13.12 -12.05 11.58
CA HIS A 210 -12.98 -12.98 10.47
C HIS A 210 -12.17 -14.23 10.83
N LEU A 211 -11.11 -14.08 11.62
CA LEU A 211 -10.23 -15.19 11.99
C LEU A 211 -10.68 -15.83 13.30
N THR A 212 -10.55 -17.16 13.37
CA THR A 212 -10.63 -17.84 14.67
C THR A 212 -9.41 -17.48 15.52
N GLU A 213 -9.53 -17.67 16.84
CA GLU A 213 -8.42 -17.47 17.78
C GLU A 213 -7.21 -18.36 17.41
N GLU A 214 -7.46 -19.57 16.93
CA GLU A 214 -6.43 -20.53 16.51
C GLU A 214 -5.66 -20.04 15.28
N MET A 215 -6.37 -19.50 14.27
CA MET A 215 -5.75 -18.88 13.10
C MET A 215 -4.92 -17.66 13.49
N ALA A 216 -5.47 -16.79 14.33
CA ALA A 216 -4.76 -15.61 14.80
C ALA A 216 -3.46 -16.00 15.55
N LYS A 217 -3.54 -16.93 16.51
CA LYS A 217 -2.38 -17.44 17.25
C LYS A 217 -1.35 -18.11 16.35
N LYS A 218 -1.77 -18.91 15.37
CA LYS A 218 -0.86 -19.54 14.41
C LYS A 218 -0.08 -18.49 13.63
N LEU A 219 -0.75 -17.45 13.13
CA LEU A 219 -0.07 -16.40 12.37
C LEU A 219 0.84 -15.56 13.27
N ASP A 220 0.43 -15.26 14.50
CA ASP A 220 1.27 -14.55 15.47
C ASP A 220 2.56 -15.32 15.78
N ALA A 221 2.47 -16.63 16.01
CA ALA A 221 3.64 -17.48 16.23
C ALA A 221 4.60 -17.48 15.04
N ILE A 222 4.08 -17.58 13.81
CA ILE A 222 4.89 -17.51 12.58
C ILE A 222 5.58 -16.16 12.48
N ILE A 223 4.85 -15.06 12.67
CA ILE A 223 5.41 -13.71 12.56
C ILE A 223 6.47 -13.46 13.64
N GLU A 224 6.22 -13.85 14.88
CA GLU A 224 7.20 -13.73 15.97
C GLU A 224 8.48 -14.53 15.66
N GLU A 225 8.34 -15.77 15.17
CA GLU A 225 9.48 -16.60 14.78
C GLU A 225 10.29 -15.96 13.65
N LYS A 226 9.62 -15.53 12.57
CA LYS A 226 10.30 -15.00 11.36
C LYS A 226 10.89 -13.61 11.57
N LEU A 227 10.36 -12.82 12.50
CA LEU A 227 10.86 -11.48 12.81
C LEU A 227 11.75 -11.45 14.07
N ARG A 228 11.99 -12.59 14.71
CA ARG A 228 12.79 -12.70 15.94
C ARG A 228 14.14 -12.00 15.77
N GLY A 229 14.46 -11.13 16.72
CA GLY A 229 15.73 -10.38 16.74
C GLY A 229 15.82 -9.23 15.73
N SER A 230 14.80 -8.98 14.90
CA SER A 230 14.83 -7.87 13.94
C SER A 230 14.45 -6.51 14.54
N GLY A 231 13.76 -6.49 15.69
CA GLY A 231 13.16 -5.29 16.27
C GLY A 231 11.84 -4.85 15.62
N LEU A 232 11.40 -5.50 14.52
CA LEU A 232 10.09 -5.24 13.92
C LEU A 232 9.00 -5.99 14.69
N ILE A 233 8.01 -5.25 15.19
CA ILE A 233 6.86 -5.75 15.95
C ILE A 233 5.54 -5.21 15.39
N PHE A 234 4.48 -6.00 15.53
CA PHE A 234 3.11 -5.76 15.04
C PHE A 234 2.07 -5.91 16.14
#